data_AF-A0A645I3J0-F1
#
_entry.id   AF-A0A645I3J0-F1
#
_cell.length_a   1.000
_cell.length_b   1.000
_cell.length_c   1.000
_cell.angle_alpha   90.00
_cell.angle_beta   90.00
_cell.angle_gamma   90.00
#
_symmetry.space_group_name_H-M   'P 1'
#
loop_
_entity.id
_entity.type
_entity.pdbx_description
1 polymer ?
#
loop_
_entity_poly.entity_id
_entity_poly.type
_entity_poly.pdbx_seq_one_letter_code
_entity_poly.pdbx_strand_id
1 'polypeptide(L)'
;MVNYKRMGDKSYLNYVRSELRFKCDWKRRLFSTNYTIVSETVVTKRSDKLLLKAPRKYAFNDAYSLSDKVDNFYDENFWEDYNIIEPEQSLESAVNKLRKSIKN
;
A
#
# COMPACT_ATOMS: atom_id res chain seq x y z
N MET A 1 9.29 -10.55 0.78
CA MET A 1 10.68 -10.12 0.49
C MET A 1 10.85 -8.69 0.95
N VAL A 2 11.95 -8.39 1.66
CA VAL A 2 12.26 -7.04 2.13
C VAL A 2 13.67 -6.69 1.66
N ASN A 3 13.81 -5.57 0.97
CA ASN A 3 15.08 -5.08 0.45
C ASN A 3 15.46 -3.77 1.14
N TYR A 4 16.75 -3.66 1.46
CA TYR A 4 17.34 -2.49 2.08
C TYR A 4 18.35 -1.84 1.13
N LYS A 5 18.47 -0.52 1.21
CA LYS A 5 19.52 0.26 0.55
C LYS A 5 20.47 0.80 1.61
N ARG A 6 21.77 0.60 1.41
CA ARG A 6 22.80 1.16 2.29
C ARG A 6 23.10 2.60 1.89
N MET A 7 23.16 3.49 2.87
CA MET A 7 23.54 4.90 2.70
C MET A 7 24.40 5.30 3.88
N GLY A 8 25.70 5.53 3.63
CA GLY A 8 26.68 5.71 4.68
C GLY A 8 26.85 4.46 5.54
N ASP A 9 26.73 4.63 6.85
CA ASP A 9 26.86 3.59 7.87
C ASP A 9 25.55 2.82 8.14
N LYS A 10 24.42 3.27 7.58
CA LYS A 10 23.08 2.75 7.88
C LYS A 10 22.42 2.05 6.68
N SER A 11 21.60 1.06 7.00
CA SER A 11 20.74 0.36 6.03
C SER A 11 19.30 0.82 6.22
N TYR A 12 18.64 1.13 5.10
CA TYR A 12 17.30 1.70 5.11
C TYR A 12 16.34 0.89 4.27
N LEU A 13 15.09 0.77 4.72
CA LEU A 13 14.04 0.10 3.98
C LEU A 13 13.90 0.76 2.60
N ASN A 14 13.95 -0.05 1.55
CA ASN A 14 13.89 0.43 0.17
C ASN A 14 12.67 -0.14 -0.56
N TYR A 15 12.41 -1.43 -0.36
CA TYR A 15 11.33 -2.11 -1.04
C TYR A 15 10.79 -3.27 -0.21
N VAL A 16 9.47 -3.44 -0.22
CA VAL A 16 8.77 -4.54 0.42
C VAL A 16 7.84 -5.18 -0.59
N ARG A 17 7.90 -6.50 -0.71
CA ARG A 17 6.88 -7.31 -1.38
C ARG A 17 6.31 -8.31 -0.39
N SER A 18 5.00 -8.30 -0.25
CA SER A 18 4.27 -9.23 0.60
C SER A 18 3.23 -9.99 -0.22
N GLU A 19 3.02 -11.25 0.13
CA GLU A 19 1.99 -12.10 -0.43
C GLU A 19 1.25 -12.71 0.76
N LEU A 20 -0.06 -12.47 0.82
CA LEU A 20 -0.95 -12.98 1.84
C LEU A 20 -1.97 -13.90 1.18
N ARG A 21 -2.08 -15.13 1.68
CA ARG A 21 -3.11 -16.07 1.26
C ARG A 21 -4.01 -16.37 2.43
N PHE A 22 -5.31 -16.27 2.23
CA PHE A 22 -6.29 -16.61 3.25
C PHE A 22 -7.50 -17.29 2.63
N LYS A 23 -8.12 -18.16 3.43
CA LYS A 23 -9.35 -18.85 3.10
C LYS A 23 -10.50 -18.16 3.83
N CYS A 24 -11.58 -17.87 3.11
CA CYS A 24 -12.78 -17.26 3.66
C CYS A 24 -13.97 -18.22 3.53
N ASP A 25 -14.58 -18.54 4.67
CA ASP A 25 -15.80 -19.34 4.75
C ASP A 25 -17.01 -18.42 4.82
N TRP A 26 -17.61 -18.16 3.66
CA TRP A 26 -18.79 -17.30 3.57
C TRP A 26 -20.04 -18.02 4.07
N LYS A 27 -20.84 -17.33 4.89
CA LYS A 27 -22.13 -17.84 5.36
C LYS A 27 -23.02 -18.20 4.15
N ARG A 28 -23.63 -19.39 4.17
CA ARG A 28 -24.49 -19.94 3.09
C ARG A 28 -23.76 -20.31 1.79
N ARG A 29 -22.42 -20.49 1.80
CA ARG A 29 -21.68 -21.16 0.71
C ARG A 29 -21.24 -22.56 1.14
N LEU A 30 -21.36 -23.53 0.23
CA LEU A 30 -20.96 -24.93 0.45
C LEU A 30 -19.44 -25.15 0.35
N PHE A 31 -18.71 -24.20 -0.23
CA PHE A 31 -17.27 -24.26 -0.40
C PHE A 31 -16.62 -22.93 0.00
N SER A 32 -15.43 -23.04 0.58
CA SER A 32 -14.60 -21.92 0.99
C SER A 32 -13.96 -21.23 -0.22
N THR A 33 -13.87 -19.90 -0.20
CA THR A 33 -13.14 -19.16 -1.23
C THR A 33 -11.71 -18.89 -0.76
N ASN A 34 -10.72 -19.13 -1.63
CA ASN A 34 -9.33 -18.74 -1.36
C ASN A 34 -9.03 -17.39 -1.99
N TYR A 35 -8.42 -16.50 -1.23
CA TYR A 35 -7.96 -15.18 -1.69
C TYR A 35 -6.45 -15.09 -1.59
N THR A 36 -5.83 -14.43 -2.57
CA THR A 36 -4.41 -14.09 -2.57
C THR A 36 -4.29 -12.59 -2.77
N ILE A 37 -3.61 -11.92 -1.85
CA ILE A 37 -3.27 -10.50 -1.93
C ILE A 37 -1.77 -10.42 -2.16
N VAL A 38 -1.37 -9.66 -3.17
CA VAL A 38 0.03 -9.27 -3.40
C VAL A 38 0.13 -7.77 -3.19
N SER A 39 1.08 -7.33 -2.37
CA SER A 39 1.35 -5.92 -2.14
C SER A 39 2.83 -5.62 -2.30
N GLU A 40 3.13 -4.57 -3.07
CA GLU A 40 4.46 -4.03 -3.28
C GLU A 40 4.53 -2.58 -2.77
N THR A 41 5.62 -2.24 -2.10
CA THR A 41 5.85 -0.91 -1.54
C THR A 41 7.28 -0.48 -1.86
N VAL A 42 7.42 0.73 -2.41
CA VAL A 42 8.70 1.34 -2.78
C VAL A 42 8.89 2.64 -2.01
N VAL A 43 10.02 2.79 -1.32
CA VAL A 43 10.36 4.04 -0.62
C VAL A 43 10.96 5.04 -1.60
N THR A 44 10.23 6.12 -1.90
CA THR A 44 10.64 7.13 -2.90
C THR A 44 11.30 8.36 -2.30
N LYS A 45 10.92 8.74 -1.07
CA LYS A 45 11.49 9.88 -0.35
C LYS A 45 11.66 9.53 1.12
N ARG A 46 12.75 10.03 1.70
CA ARG A 46 13.09 9.89 3.11
C ARG A 46 13.35 11.27 3.70
N SER A 47 13.00 11.45 4.96
CA SER A 47 13.39 12.61 5.77
C SER A 47 13.87 12.11 7.13
N ASP A 48 15.02 12.64 7.60
CA ASP A 48 15.54 12.36 8.93
C ASP A 48 14.95 13.29 10.01
N LYS A 49 14.10 14.23 9.61
CA LYS A 49 13.32 15.02 10.57
C LYS A 49 12.44 14.09 11.39
N LEU A 50 12.49 14.23 12.72
CA LEU A 50 11.53 13.62 13.62
C LEU A 50 10.12 14.11 13.22
N LEU A 51 9.36 13.24 12.57
CA LEU A 51 7.94 13.51 12.36
C LEU A 51 7.26 13.43 13.72
N LEU A 52 6.44 14.44 14.04
CA LEU A 52 5.51 14.37 15.16
C LEU A 52 4.74 13.04 15.06
N LYS A 53 4.68 12.29 16.16
CA LYS A 53 3.96 11.02 16.24
C LYS A 53 2.57 11.23 15.62
N ALA A 54 2.18 10.38 14.67
CA ALA A 54 0.87 10.47 14.03
C ALA A 54 -0.21 10.60 15.13
N PRO A 55 -1.06 11.64 15.08
CA PRO A 55 -2.09 11.83 16.10
C PRO A 55 -2.90 10.54 16.26
N ARG A 56 -3.20 10.17 17.50
CA ARG A 56 -3.84 8.88 17.81
C ARG A 56 -5.17 8.67 17.06
N LYS A 57 -5.87 9.76 16.72
CA LYS A 57 -7.09 9.77 15.89
C LYS A 57 -6.89 9.25 14.46
N TYR A 58 -5.66 9.29 13.94
CA TYR A 58 -5.29 8.76 12.62
C TYR A 58 -4.56 7.41 12.70
N ALA A 59 -4.33 6.89 13.91
CA ALA A 59 -3.75 5.56 14.08
C ALA A 59 -4.85 4.50 13.89
N PHE A 60 -4.54 3.47 13.12
CA PHE A 60 -5.38 2.28 13.07
C PHE A 60 -5.34 1.59 14.44
N ASN A 61 -6.52 1.19 14.91
CA ASN A 61 -6.68 0.32 16.08
C ASN A 61 -6.94 -1.10 15.57
N ASP A 62 -6.48 -2.12 16.30
CA ASP A 62 -6.72 -3.53 15.99
C ASP A 62 -8.22 -3.86 15.91
N ALA A 63 -9.06 -3.10 16.61
CA ALA A 63 -10.52 -3.23 16.58
C ALA A 63 -11.19 -2.54 15.36
N TYR A 64 -10.47 -1.77 14.56
CA TYR A 64 -11.05 -1.12 13.38
C TYR A 64 -11.19 -2.12 12.24
N SER A 65 -12.42 -2.60 12.01
CA SER A 65 -12.78 -3.24 10.75
C SER A 65 -13.19 -2.14 9.77
N LEU A 66 -12.53 -2.05 8.60
CA LEU A 66 -12.90 -1.14 7.51
C LEU A 66 -14.18 -1.60 6.77
N SER A 67 -15.01 -2.42 7.41
CA SER A 67 -16.21 -3.02 6.82
C SER A 67 -17.29 -1.98 6.49
N ASP A 68 -17.28 -0.84 7.18
CA ASP A 68 -18.13 0.33 6.92
C ASP A 68 -17.65 1.14 5.71
N LYS A 69 -16.44 0.87 5.21
CA LYS A 69 -15.84 1.51 4.02
C LYS A 69 -15.85 0.58 2.81
N VAL A 70 -16.63 -0.50 2.84
CA VAL A 70 -16.74 -1.45 1.72
C VAL A 70 -17.21 -0.76 0.44
N ASP A 71 -18.12 0.21 0.55
CA ASP A 71 -18.64 0.95 -0.59
C ASP A 71 -17.55 1.75 -1.34
N ASN A 72 -16.53 2.20 -0.61
CA ASN A 72 -15.38 2.89 -1.19
C ASN A 72 -14.54 2.01 -2.13
N PHE A 73 -14.65 0.67 -2.05
CA PHE A 73 -13.96 -0.24 -2.96
C PHE A 73 -14.69 -0.42 -4.30
N TYR A 74 -15.94 0.04 -4.40
CA TYR A 74 -16.72 0.02 -5.64
C TYR A 74 -16.73 1.38 -6.35
N ASP A 75 -16.24 2.43 -5.70
CA ASP A 75 -16.05 3.74 -6.33
C ASP A 75 -14.78 3.72 -7.17
N GLU A 76 -14.96 3.75 -8.49
CA GLU A 76 -13.88 3.78 -9.49
C GLU A 76 -12.95 4.99 -9.29
N ASN A 77 -13.48 6.09 -8.75
CA ASN A 77 -12.75 7.34 -8.56
C ASN A 77 -12.16 7.50 -7.15
N PHE A 78 -12.39 6.54 -6.25
CA PHE A 78 -11.95 6.61 -4.84
C PHE A 78 -10.46 6.94 -4.68
N TRP A 79 -9.68 6.52 -5.66
CA TRP A 79 -8.24 6.55 -5.71
C TRP A 79 -7.66 7.67 -6.59
N GLU A 80 -8.49 8.42 -7.33
CA GLU A 80 -8.04 9.41 -8.33
C GLU A 80 -7.22 10.56 -7.71
N ASP A 81 -7.54 10.98 -6.49
CA ASP A 81 -6.81 12.05 -5.78
C ASP A 81 -5.45 11.59 -5.22
N TYR A 82 -5.16 10.29 -5.26
CA TYR A 82 -3.90 9.73 -4.79
C TYR A 82 -2.96 9.45 -5.96
N ASN A 83 -1.65 9.44 -5.70
CA ASN A 83 -0.65 9.02 -6.68
C ASN A 83 -0.72 7.48 -6.87
N ILE A 84 -1.73 7.02 -7.60
CA ILE A 84 -2.03 5.61 -7.78
C ILE A 84 -1.54 5.11 -9.12
N ILE A 85 -0.97 3.92 -9.05
CA ILE A 85 -0.46 3.17 -10.18
C ILE A 85 -1.53 2.12 -10.45
N GLU A 86 -2.21 2.23 -11.58
CA GLU A 86 -3.18 1.21 -11.98
C GLU A 86 -2.49 -0.16 -12.03
N PRO A 87 -3.19 -1.25 -11.64
CA PRO A 87 -2.61 -2.60 -11.62
C PRO A 87 -2.00 -3.04 -12.96
N GLU A 88 -2.53 -2.50 -14.07
CA GLU A 88 -2.08 -2.82 -15.43
C GLU A 88 -0.85 -2.01 -15.86
N GLN A 89 -0.52 -0.93 -15.13
CA GLN A 89 0.62 -0.08 -15.43
C GLN A 89 1.89 -0.66 -14.80
N SER A 90 2.95 -0.79 -15.59
CA SER A 90 4.25 -1.20 -15.03
C SER A 90 4.76 -0.15 -14.03
N LEU A 91 5.29 -0.62 -12.90
CA LEU A 91 5.86 0.24 -11.86
C LEU A 91 6.90 1.22 -12.43
N GLU A 92 7.73 0.79 -13.38
CA GLU A 92 8.76 1.62 -14.00
C GLU A 92 8.17 2.77 -14.83
N SER A 93 7.12 2.48 -15.61
CA SER A 93 6.37 3.50 -16.36
C SER A 93 5.73 4.53 -15.42
N ALA A 94 5.12 4.05 -14.34
CA ALA A 94 4.45 4.90 -13.37
C ALA A 94 5.42 5.78 -12.57
N VAL A 95 6.57 5.24 -12.14
CA VAL A 95 7.63 6.00 -11.48
C VAL A 95 8.17 7.10 -12.42
N ASN A 96 8.32 6.81 -13.71
CA ASN A 96 8.76 7.82 -14.69
C ASN A 96 7.71 8.93 -14.89
N LYS A 97 6.41 8.60 -14.88
CA LYS A 97 5.32 9.58 -14.93
C LYS A 97 5.34 10.50 -13.70
N LEU A 98 5.48 9.91 -12.51
CA LEU A 98 5.54 10.63 -11.24
C LEU A 98 6.78 11.55 -11.13
N ARG A 99 7.93 11.12 -11.67
CA ARG A 99 9.13 11.97 -11.75
C ARG A 99 8.93 13.19 -12.65
N LYS A 100 8.11 13.09 -13.69
CA LYS A 100 7.80 14.21 -14.58
C LYS A 100 6.87 15.22 -13.89
N SER A 101 5.88 14.78 -13.14
CA SER A 101 4.94 15.69 -12.44
C SER A 101 5.60 16.49 -11.31
N ILE A 102 6.65 15.96 -10.66
CA ILE A 102 7.38 16.65 -9.58
C ILE A 102 8.39 17.69 -10.11
N LYS A 103 8.79 17.61 -11.39
CA LYS A 103 9.76 18.53 -12.01
C LYS A 103 9.13 19.81 -12.57
N ASN A 104 7.80 19.88 -12.65
CA ASN A 104 7.04 21.10 -12.92
C ASN A 104 6.58 21.72 -11.60
#